data_AF-A0A934EH38-F1
#
_entry.id   AF-A0A934EH38-F1
#
_cell.length_a   1.000
_cell.length_b   1.000
_cell.length_c   1.000
_cell.angle_alpha   90.00
_cell.angle_beta   90.00
_cell.angle_gamma   90.00
#
_symmetry.space_group_name_H-M   'P 1'
#
loop_
_entity.id
_entity.type
_entity.pdbx_description
1 polymer ?
#
loop_
_entity_poly.entity_id
_entity_poly.type
_entity_poly.pdbx_seq_one_letter_code
_entity_poly.pdbx_strand_id
1 'polypeptide(L)'
;MKKVLLAGLMILLIIGLAKASFAVPGSITLNSAIESGGDYSNGINIWFEAGTYDFSVVSGGWNAWSNVSGCSSQGTDCLTGWMWSMDIYQPSTSTSFRLGSKIDRYETQSQALSAHASDHLVLNQPTDGDLWFYIKDGIPGDGKLFVSDNTGSVTVAVAPEPMGTILFVVGGATFGLRRFLNKRRSG
;
A
#
# COMPACT_ATOMS: atom_id res chain seq x y z
N MET A 1 -46.02 7.58 16.35
CA MET A 1 -45.02 8.58 15.91
C MET A 1 -43.63 8.39 16.54
N LYS A 2 -43.47 8.26 17.87
CA LYS A 2 -42.14 8.07 18.52
C LYS A 2 -41.26 6.93 17.96
N LYS A 3 -41.85 5.81 17.51
CA LYS A 3 -41.11 4.65 16.97
C LYS A 3 -40.49 4.88 15.58
N VAL A 4 -41.10 5.73 14.76
CA VAL A 4 -40.58 6.07 13.41
C VAL A 4 -39.41 7.04 13.51
N LEU A 5 -39.48 7.97 14.46
CA LEU A 5 -38.39 8.91 14.76
C LEU A 5 -37.13 8.19 15.26
N LEU A 6 -37.30 7.16 16.11
CA LEU A 6 -36.18 6.40 16.68
C LEU A 6 -35.48 5.52 15.63
N ALA A 7 -36.24 4.91 14.72
CA ALA A 7 -35.69 4.11 13.62
C ALA A 7 -34.92 4.99 12.61
N GLY A 8 -35.45 6.17 12.28
CA GLY A 8 -34.76 7.14 11.42
C GLY A 8 -33.46 7.64 12.06
N LEU A 9 -33.45 7.90 13.36
CA LEU A 9 -32.25 8.32 14.09
C LEU A 9 -31.18 7.23 14.13
N MET A 10 -31.56 5.95 14.32
CA MET A 10 -30.59 4.85 14.29
C MET A 10 -30.01 4.60 12.90
N ILE A 11 -30.80 4.75 11.83
CA ILE A 11 -30.29 4.65 10.45
C ILE A 11 -29.31 5.79 10.15
N LEU A 12 -29.63 7.02 10.56
CA LEU A 12 -28.71 8.16 10.46
C LEU A 12 -27.44 7.98 11.32
N LEU A 13 -27.54 7.33 12.48
CA LEU A 13 -26.39 7.02 13.32
C LEU A 13 -25.48 5.96 12.68
N ILE A 14 -26.05 4.94 12.03
CA ILE A 14 -25.31 3.88 11.33
C ILE A 14 -24.63 4.46 10.07
N ILE A 15 -25.33 5.31 9.31
CA ILE A 15 -24.75 6.00 8.14
C ILE A 15 -23.69 7.04 8.58
N GLY A 16 -23.90 7.71 9.72
CA GLY A 16 -22.95 8.64 10.31
C GLY A 16 -21.75 7.98 11.03
N LEU A 17 -21.85 6.68 11.37
CA LEU A 17 -20.75 5.85 11.90
C LEU A 17 -19.96 5.16 10.77
N ALA A 18 -20.50 5.07 9.55
CA ALA A 18 -19.71 4.89 8.33
C ALA A 18 -18.96 6.19 7.95
N LYS A 19 -18.49 6.90 8.98
CA LYS A 19 -17.76 8.16 8.95
C LYS A 19 -16.51 7.92 8.10
N ALA A 20 -16.50 8.58 6.95
CA ALA A 20 -15.34 8.92 6.11
C ALA A 20 -14.06 8.19 6.53
N SER A 21 -13.95 6.89 6.21
CA SER A 21 -12.64 6.27 6.09
C SER A 21 -11.91 7.10 5.04
N PHE A 22 -10.78 7.69 5.41
CA PHE A 22 -9.93 8.37 4.44
C PHE A 22 -9.64 7.34 3.34
N ALA A 23 -10.04 7.65 2.11
CA ALA A 23 -9.87 6.75 0.99
C ALA A 23 -8.37 6.52 0.79
N VAL A 24 -7.86 5.40 1.30
CA VAL A 24 -6.51 4.93 1.00
C VAL A 24 -6.43 4.80 -0.53
N PRO A 25 -5.37 5.34 -1.18
CA PRO A 25 -5.24 5.25 -2.62
C PRO A 25 -5.23 3.77 -3.02
N GLY A 26 -6.06 3.38 -3.99
CA GLY A 26 -6.12 1.99 -4.45
C GLY A 26 -4.81 1.50 -5.07
N SER A 27 -3.90 2.41 -5.43
CA SER A 27 -2.56 2.10 -5.91
C SER A 27 -1.57 3.22 -5.62
N ILE A 28 -0.29 2.86 -5.47
CA ILE A 28 0.83 3.78 -5.29
C ILE A 28 1.84 3.54 -6.40
N THR A 29 2.26 4.59 -7.10
CA THR A 29 3.30 4.52 -8.14
C THR A 29 4.47 5.40 -7.77
N LEU A 30 5.69 4.86 -7.87
CA LEU A 30 6.95 5.58 -7.69
C LEU A 30 7.71 5.60 -9.02
N ASN A 31 8.14 6.78 -9.46
CA ASN A 31 9.05 7.00 -10.56
C ASN A 31 10.49 6.96 -10.06
N SER A 32 11.31 6.05 -10.58
CA SER A 32 12.67 5.90 -10.10
C SER A 32 13.56 7.11 -10.39
N ALA A 33 13.21 8.00 -11.33
CA ALA A 33 13.98 9.22 -11.56
C ALA A 33 13.71 10.32 -10.51
N ILE A 34 12.61 10.21 -9.74
CA ILE A 34 12.13 11.25 -8.81
C ILE A 34 12.16 10.72 -7.39
N GLU A 35 11.52 9.58 -7.14
CA GLU A 35 11.33 9.01 -5.79
C GLU A 35 12.34 7.91 -5.45
N SER A 36 13.51 7.95 -6.08
CA SER A 36 14.64 7.11 -5.70
C SER A 36 15.77 7.88 -5.00
N GLY A 37 16.59 7.14 -4.25
CA GLY A 37 17.74 7.68 -3.50
C GLY A 37 18.17 6.76 -2.37
N GLY A 38 19.07 7.20 -1.50
CA GLY A 38 19.59 6.37 -0.41
C GLY A 38 18.61 6.16 0.77
N ASP A 39 17.60 7.01 0.92
CA ASP A 39 16.69 7.03 2.07
C ASP A 39 15.25 7.47 1.73
N TYR A 40 14.40 7.47 2.76
CA TYR A 40 12.97 7.79 2.64
C TYR A 40 12.68 9.27 2.38
N SER A 41 13.66 10.18 2.54
CA SER A 41 13.43 11.63 2.42
C SER A 41 13.10 12.10 1.00
N ASN A 42 13.41 11.27 0.00
CA ASN A 42 13.06 11.48 -1.41
C ASN A 42 11.77 10.76 -1.82
N GLY A 43 11.13 10.02 -0.90
CA GLY A 43 9.91 9.27 -1.19
C GLY A 43 8.65 10.12 -1.22
N ILE A 44 7.52 9.47 -1.50
CA ILE A 44 6.20 10.05 -1.22
C ILE A 44 5.74 9.63 0.17
N ASN A 45 5.03 10.51 0.87
CA ASN A 45 4.32 10.20 2.10
C ASN A 45 2.81 10.19 1.85
N ILE A 46 2.14 9.17 2.37
CA ILE A 46 0.69 9.02 2.27
C ILE A 46 0.17 8.74 3.67
N TRP A 47 -0.88 9.45 4.07
CA TRP A 47 -1.54 9.24 5.36
C TRP A 47 -2.39 7.96 5.34
N PHE A 48 -2.21 7.10 6.34
CA PHE A 48 -3.00 5.89 6.56
C PHE A 48 -3.68 5.93 7.93
N GLU A 49 -4.91 5.44 8.01
CA GLU A 49 -5.57 5.14 9.29
C GLU A 49 -4.93 3.91 9.94
N ALA A 50 -5.07 3.77 11.25
CA ALA A 50 -4.66 2.56 11.95
C ALA A 50 -5.41 1.34 11.40
N GLY A 51 -4.68 0.28 11.03
CA GLY A 51 -5.25 -0.91 10.42
C GLY A 51 -4.21 -1.79 9.74
N THR A 52 -4.68 -2.90 9.18
CA THR A 52 -3.86 -3.82 8.39
C THR A 52 -4.08 -3.57 6.91
N TYR A 53 -3.00 -3.47 6.15
CA TYR A 53 -3.01 -3.22 4.72
C TYR A 53 -2.20 -4.28 3.98
N ASP A 54 -2.74 -4.76 2.87
CA ASP A 54 -2.05 -5.62 1.92
C ASP A 54 -1.57 -4.78 0.73
N PHE A 55 -0.27 -4.84 0.48
CA PHE A 55 0.41 -4.21 -0.64
C PHE A 55 0.82 -5.29 -1.64
N SER A 56 0.31 -5.23 -2.87
CA SER A 56 0.60 -6.23 -3.91
C SER A 56 1.21 -5.59 -5.15
N VAL A 57 2.13 -6.30 -5.81
CA VAL A 57 2.76 -5.84 -7.04
C VAL A 57 1.73 -5.74 -8.17
N VAL A 58 1.70 -4.59 -8.87
CA VAL A 58 0.79 -4.37 -10.02
C VAL A 58 1.56 -4.29 -11.32
N SER A 59 2.54 -3.39 -11.39
CA SER A 59 3.23 -3.12 -12.64
C SER A 59 4.61 -2.50 -12.44
N GLY A 60 5.33 -2.43 -13.56
CA GLY A 60 6.54 -1.66 -13.68
C GLY A 60 7.80 -2.45 -13.35
N GLY A 61 8.81 -1.73 -12.90
CA GLY A 61 10.18 -2.15 -12.74
C GLY A 61 11.06 -0.94 -13.00
N TRP A 62 12.20 -0.89 -12.34
CA TRP A 62 13.15 0.21 -12.45
C TRP A 62 14.56 -0.34 -12.63
N ASN A 63 15.44 0.49 -13.16
CA ASN A 63 16.82 0.13 -13.41
C ASN A 63 17.73 1.03 -12.56
N ALA A 64 18.57 0.40 -11.73
CA ALA A 64 19.64 1.09 -10.99
C ALA A 64 20.91 1.01 -11.81
N TRP A 65 21.59 2.12 -12.09
CA TRP A 65 22.80 2.11 -12.94
C TRP A 65 24.03 1.43 -12.34
N SER A 66 23.96 1.00 -11.08
CA SER A 66 24.99 0.15 -10.50
C SER A 66 24.79 -1.32 -10.92
N ASN A 67 25.83 -1.94 -11.49
CA ASN A 67 25.84 -3.33 -11.98
C ASN A 67 24.92 -3.62 -13.18
N VAL A 68 24.83 -2.68 -14.12
CA VAL A 68 24.11 -2.84 -15.39
C VAL A 68 25.08 -3.16 -16.52
N SER A 69 24.58 -3.83 -17.56
CA SER A 69 25.36 -4.07 -18.77
C SER A 69 24.60 -3.61 -20.01
N GLY A 70 25.35 -3.15 -21.02
CA GLY A 70 24.82 -2.83 -22.34
C GLY A 70 23.87 -1.63 -22.41
N CYS A 71 23.92 -0.69 -21.46
CA CYS A 71 23.11 0.51 -21.50
C CYS A 71 23.64 1.53 -22.53
N SER A 72 22.74 2.38 -23.03
CA SER A 72 23.09 3.56 -23.81
C SER A 72 23.89 4.57 -22.97
N SER A 73 24.48 5.60 -23.59
CA SER A 73 25.17 6.68 -22.87
C SER A 73 24.23 7.56 -22.03
N GLN A 74 22.91 7.39 -22.19
CA GLN A 74 21.85 8.01 -21.39
C GLN A 74 21.30 7.03 -20.35
N GLY A 75 21.94 5.85 -20.23
CA GLY A 75 21.56 4.67 -19.45
C GLY A 75 20.11 4.22 -19.59
N THR A 76 19.62 4.34 -20.81
CA THR A 76 18.45 3.61 -21.31
C THR A 76 18.90 2.29 -21.92
N ASP A 77 17.94 1.41 -22.25
CA ASP A 77 18.18 0.22 -23.08
C ASP A 77 19.24 -0.76 -22.55
N CYS A 78 19.40 -0.82 -21.22
CA CYS A 78 20.29 -1.77 -20.58
C CYS A 78 19.92 -3.23 -20.93
N LEU A 79 20.91 -4.02 -21.32
CA LEU A 79 20.77 -5.47 -21.54
C LEU A 79 20.46 -6.23 -20.25
N THR A 80 20.90 -5.70 -19.10
CA THR A 80 20.59 -6.19 -17.76
C THR A 80 20.54 -5.03 -16.78
N GLY A 81 19.78 -5.15 -15.69
CA GLY A 81 19.74 -4.11 -14.66
C GLY A 81 18.36 -3.81 -14.12
N TRP A 82 17.32 -4.27 -14.80
CA TRP A 82 15.95 -4.09 -14.35
C TRP A 82 15.70 -4.89 -13.08
N MET A 83 15.00 -4.30 -12.14
CA MET A 83 14.57 -4.95 -10.90
C MET A 83 13.19 -4.45 -10.51
N TRP A 84 12.58 -5.14 -9.56
CA TRP A 84 11.34 -4.70 -8.94
C TRP A 84 11.56 -4.67 -7.44
N SER A 85 11.55 -3.47 -6.86
CA SER A 85 11.50 -3.30 -5.42
C SER A 85 10.89 -1.96 -5.05
N MET A 86 10.24 -1.94 -3.88
CA MET A 86 9.71 -0.76 -3.22
C MET A 86 10.01 -0.88 -1.73
N ASP A 87 10.50 0.18 -1.10
CA ASP A 87 10.69 0.26 0.33
C ASP A 87 9.58 1.11 0.97
N ILE A 88 9.15 0.70 2.15
CA ILE A 88 8.12 1.37 2.94
C ILE A 88 8.70 1.65 4.31
N TYR A 89 8.81 2.92 4.69
CA TYR A 89 9.17 3.34 6.03
C TYR A 89 7.92 3.72 6.82
N GLN A 90 7.82 3.16 8.04
CA GLN A 90 6.74 3.39 8.99
C GLN A 90 7.29 4.18 10.18
N PRO A 91 7.10 5.51 10.23
CA PRO A 91 7.64 6.36 11.29
C PRO A 91 7.11 6.01 12.68
N SER A 92 5.84 5.60 12.78
CA SER A 92 5.18 5.25 14.06
C SER A 92 5.89 4.13 14.82
N THR A 93 6.57 3.23 14.11
CA THR A 93 7.33 2.09 14.66
C THR A 93 8.82 2.17 14.36
N SER A 94 9.27 3.20 13.64
CA SER A 94 10.61 3.34 13.08
C SER A 94 11.09 2.10 12.32
N THR A 95 10.19 1.41 11.62
CA THR A 95 10.48 0.16 10.91
C THR A 95 10.48 0.38 9.39
N SER A 96 11.36 -0.34 8.68
CA SER A 96 11.39 -0.35 7.21
C SER A 96 11.03 -1.72 6.68
N PHE A 97 10.20 -1.76 5.64
CA PHE A 97 9.79 -2.96 4.94
C PHE A 97 10.21 -2.87 3.48
N ARG A 98 10.37 -4.02 2.83
CA ARG A 98 10.62 -4.10 1.39
C ARG A 98 9.65 -5.08 0.76
N LEU A 99 9.05 -4.64 -0.32
CA LEU A 99 8.36 -5.49 -1.28
C LEU A 99 9.29 -5.69 -2.49
N GLY A 100 9.43 -6.92 -2.98
CA GLY A 100 10.36 -7.27 -4.05
C GLY A 100 11.83 -7.44 -3.63
N SER A 101 12.73 -7.40 -4.61
CA SER A 101 14.16 -7.70 -4.42
C SER A 101 15.07 -6.64 -5.04
N LYS A 102 16.20 -6.41 -4.36
CA LYS A 102 17.30 -5.56 -4.84
C LYS A 102 18.54 -6.33 -5.26
N ILE A 103 18.51 -7.65 -5.17
CA ILE A 103 19.64 -8.48 -5.58
C ILE A 103 19.37 -9.04 -6.98
N ASP A 104 18.10 -9.35 -7.27
CA ASP A 104 17.70 -9.88 -8.55
C ASP A 104 17.76 -8.81 -9.64
N ARG A 105 18.32 -9.18 -10.79
CA ARG A 105 18.52 -8.32 -11.96
C ARG A 105 18.02 -9.07 -13.18
N TYR A 106 17.26 -8.36 -14.00
CA TYR A 106 16.60 -8.90 -15.18
C TYR A 106 17.01 -8.10 -16.42
N GLU A 107 16.84 -8.72 -17.58
CA GLU A 107 17.19 -8.11 -18.86
C GLU A 107 16.17 -7.05 -19.27
N THR A 108 14.91 -7.23 -18.87
CA THR A 108 13.82 -6.32 -19.21
C THR A 108 12.94 -5.99 -18.01
N GLN A 109 12.25 -4.86 -18.09
CA GLN A 109 11.23 -4.48 -17.11
C GLN A 109 10.15 -5.55 -16.96
N SER A 110 9.73 -6.19 -18.05
CA SER A 110 8.70 -7.24 -18.03
C SER A 110 9.15 -8.52 -17.33
N GLN A 111 10.44 -8.89 -17.44
CA GLN A 111 11.00 -10.00 -16.69
C GLN A 111 11.04 -9.69 -15.20
N ALA A 112 11.46 -8.47 -14.82
CA ALA A 112 11.46 -8.03 -13.43
C ALA A 112 10.04 -8.04 -12.83
N LEU A 113 9.05 -7.51 -13.56
CA LEU A 113 7.65 -7.57 -13.14
C LEU A 113 7.17 -9.02 -12.98
N SER A 114 7.40 -9.86 -13.98
CA SER A 114 6.94 -11.25 -13.97
C SER A 114 7.49 -12.04 -12.79
N ALA A 115 8.75 -11.78 -12.41
CA ALA A 115 9.39 -12.46 -11.29
C ALA A 115 8.82 -12.05 -9.92
N HIS A 116 8.25 -10.85 -9.81
CA HIS A 116 7.71 -10.29 -8.57
C HIS A 116 6.18 -10.14 -8.58
N ALA A 117 5.49 -10.62 -9.63
CA ALA A 117 4.04 -10.43 -9.80
C ALA A 117 3.19 -11.05 -8.68
N SER A 118 3.72 -12.05 -7.96
CA SER A 118 3.05 -12.68 -6.81
C SER A 118 3.46 -12.10 -5.46
N ASP A 119 4.40 -11.17 -5.44
CA ASP A 119 4.89 -10.59 -4.20
C ASP A 119 3.81 -9.72 -3.57
N HIS A 120 3.64 -9.88 -2.27
CA HIS A 120 2.77 -9.05 -1.45
C HIS A 120 3.37 -8.85 -0.07
N LEU A 121 2.96 -7.77 0.59
CA LEU A 121 3.40 -7.41 1.93
C LEU A 121 2.19 -6.96 2.73
N VAL A 122 1.94 -7.67 3.84
CA VAL A 122 0.93 -7.26 4.82
C VAL A 122 1.60 -6.43 5.90
N LEU A 123 1.13 -5.19 6.09
CA LEU A 123 1.65 -4.25 7.07
C LEU A 123 0.55 -3.84 8.05
N ASN A 124 0.87 -3.89 9.34
CA ASN A 124 0.01 -3.37 10.40
C ASN A 124 0.44 -1.95 10.79
N GLN A 125 -0.43 -0.97 10.57
CA GLN A 125 -0.28 0.42 10.97
C GLN A 125 -0.95 0.61 12.34
N PRO A 126 -0.19 0.70 13.46
CA PRO A 126 -0.76 0.66 14.81
C PRO A 126 -1.48 1.95 15.20
N THR A 127 -1.17 3.07 14.54
CA THR A 127 -1.74 4.39 14.79
C THR A 127 -1.89 5.13 13.46
N ASP A 128 -2.88 6.00 13.35
CA ASP A 128 -3.02 6.89 12.20
C ASP A 128 -1.70 7.65 11.96
N GLY A 129 -1.27 7.74 10.70
CA GLY A 129 -0.01 8.39 10.36
C GLY A 129 0.48 8.09 8.95
N ASP A 130 1.54 8.79 8.57
CA ASP A 130 2.16 8.63 7.26
C ASP A 130 2.88 7.28 7.12
N LEU A 131 2.76 6.68 5.93
CA LEU A 131 3.70 5.69 5.40
C LEU A 131 4.50 6.33 4.28
N TRP A 132 5.81 6.08 4.27
CA TRP A 132 6.75 6.70 3.35
C TRP A 132 7.21 5.66 2.34
N PHE A 133 6.92 5.89 1.07
CA PHE A 133 7.19 4.96 -0.03
C PHE A 133 8.33 5.51 -0.87
N TYR A 134 9.35 4.69 -1.10
CA TYR A 134 10.55 5.12 -1.79
C TYR A 134 11.24 3.95 -2.49
N ILE A 135 12.06 4.28 -3.48
CA ILE A 135 12.95 3.34 -4.14
C ILE A 135 14.34 3.56 -3.57
N LYS A 136 14.83 2.65 -2.72
CA LYS A 136 16.20 2.82 -2.23
C LYS A 136 17.24 2.37 -3.26
N ASP A 137 17.91 3.31 -3.89
CA ASP A 137 19.06 3.07 -4.74
C ASP A 137 20.35 3.34 -3.95
N GLY A 138 21.31 2.41 -4.00
CA GLY A 138 22.59 2.53 -3.30
C GLY A 138 22.61 2.16 -1.79
N ILE A 139 23.78 2.39 -1.19
CA ILE A 139 24.08 2.10 0.23
C ILE A 139 23.82 3.39 1.04
N PRO A 140 23.14 3.31 2.22
CA PRO A 140 22.99 4.46 3.09
C PRO A 140 24.34 5.12 3.42
N GLY A 141 24.47 6.41 3.14
CA GLY A 141 25.66 7.19 3.48
C GLY A 141 26.66 7.42 2.34
N ASP A 142 26.36 7.04 1.10
CA ASP A 142 27.20 7.38 -0.05
C ASP A 142 27.06 8.85 -0.52
N GLY A 143 26.11 9.60 0.06
CA GLY A 143 25.91 11.03 -0.21
C GLY A 143 25.45 11.34 -1.63
N LYS A 144 25.13 10.33 -2.44
CA LYS A 144 24.66 10.52 -3.82
C LYS A 144 23.15 10.76 -3.79
N LEU A 145 22.81 12.01 -3.53
CA LEU A 145 21.45 12.51 -3.38
C LEU A 145 20.62 12.56 -4.68
N PHE A 146 21.13 12.10 -5.82
CA PHE A 146 20.46 12.30 -7.09
C PHE A 146 20.65 11.10 -8.00
N VAL A 147 19.52 10.49 -8.37
CA VAL A 147 19.44 9.33 -9.26
C VAL A 147 18.77 9.75 -10.57
N SER A 148 19.30 10.84 -11.15
CA SER A 148 18.97 11.24 -12.53
C SER A 148 19.36 10.17 -13.55
N ASP A 149 20.17 9.22 -13.11
CA ASP A 149 20.56 8.01 -13.79
C ASP A 149 19.66 6.84 -13.39
N ASN A 150 18.41 7.02 -12.99
CA ASN A 150 17.46 5.91 -12.88
C ASN A 150 16.35 6.05 -13.91
N THR A 151 15.81 4.91 -14.36
CA THR A 151 14.66 4.90 -15.27
C THR A 151 13.65 3.81 -14.92
N GLY A 152 12.39 4.10 -15.22
CA GLY A 152 11.25 3.25 -14.93
C GLY A 152 10.43 3.72 -13.73
N SER A 153 9.51 2.87 -13.33
CA SER A 153 8.58 3.14 -12.23
C SER A 153 8.05 1.82 -11.70
N VAL A 154 7.66 1.77 -10.42
CA VAL A 154 6.98 0.61 -9.83
C VAL A 154 5.63 1.02 -9.27
N THR A 155 4.65 0.12 -9.40
CA THR A 155 3.30 0.34 -8.88
C THR A 155 2.87 -0.82 -8.01
N VAL A 156 2.26 -0.49 -6.87
CA VAL A 156 1.61 -1.44 -5.97
C VAL A 156 0.13 -1.11 -5.85
N ALA A 157 -0.71 -2.13 -5.69
CA ALA A 157 -2.09 -2.00 -5.24
C ALA A 157 -2.11 -2.01 -3.72
N VAL A 158 -3.04 -1.27 -3.14
CA VAL A 158 -3.22 -1.17 -1.69
C VAL A 158 -4.65 -1.53 -1.34
N ALA A 159 -4.82 -2.53 -0.49
CA ALA A 159 -6.12 -2.94 0.02
C ALA A 159 -6.11 -2.97 1.55
N PRO A 160 -7.05 -2.30 2.23
CA PRO A 160 -7.25 -2.56 3.66
C PRO A 160 -7.73 -4.00 3.82
N GLU A 161 -7.11 -4.76 4.72
CA GLU A 161 -7.66 -6.08 5.05
C GLU A 161 -9.02 -5.89 5.74
N PRO A 162 -10.04 -6.67 5.34
CA PRO A 162 -11.34 -6.60 5.97
C PRO A 162 -11.19 -7.05 7.42
N MET A 163 -11.14 -6.10 8.35
CA MET A 163 -11.29 -6.37 9.77
C MET A 163 -12.62 -7.10 9.95
N GLY A 164 -12.57 -8.40 10.29
CA GLY A 164 -13.73 -9.29 10.36
C GLY A 164 -14.86 -8.81 11.30
N THR A 165 -14.65 -7.74 12.06
CA THR A 165 -15.63 -7.08 12.94
C THR A 165 -16.88 -6.58 12.21
N ILE A 166 -16.81 -6.15 10.94
CA ILE A 166 -18.02 -5.69 10.21
C ILE A 166 -19.00 -6.85 9.97
N LEU A 167 -18.49 -8.06 9.68
CA LEU A 167 -19.32 -9.26 9.52
C LEU A 167 -20.00 -9.65 10.84
N PHE A 168 -19.34 -9.49 11.98
CA PHE A 168 -19.95 -9.75 13.29
C PHE A 168 -21.00 -8.70 13.68
N VAL A 169 -20.84 -7.43 13.31
CA VAL A 169 -21.83 -6.38 13.62
C VAL A 169 -23.10 -6.57 12.79
N VAL A 170 -23.00 -6.85 11.49
CA VAL A 170 -24.16 -7.09 10.62
C VAL A 170 -24.85 -8.42 10.98
N GLY A 171 -24.07 -9.48 11.22
CA GLY A 171 -24.59 -10.78 11.64
C GLY A 171 -25.22 -10.75 13.04
N GLY A 172 -24.61 -10.04 13.98
CA GLY A 172 -25.14 -9.84 15.34
C GLY A 172 -26.41 -8.99 15.36
N ALA A 173 -26.46 -7.92 14.57
CA ALA A 173 -27.65 -7.06 14.47
C ALA A 173 -28.84 -7.79 13.83
N THR A 174 -28.61 -8.61 12.79
CA THR A 174 -29.67 -9.41 12.16
C THR A 174 -30.20 -10.51 13.09
N PHE A 175 -29.33 -11.22 13.83
CA PHE A 175 -29.76 -12.20 14.83
C PHE A 175 -30.49 -11.56 16.01
N GLY A 176 -30.00 -10.41 16.51
CA GLY A 176 -30.65 -9.66 17.59
C GLY A 176 -32.04 -9.16 17.23
N LEU A 177 -32.21 -8.61 16.01
CA LEU A 177 -33.50 -8.12 15.53
C LEU A 177 -34.52 -9.26 15.35
N ARG A 178 -34.09 -10.41 14.83
CA ARG A 178 -34.94 -11.59 14.63
C ARG A 178 -35.46 -12.15 15.96
N ARG A 179 -34.61 -12.17 17.00
CA ARG A 179 -34.99 -12.60 18.35
C ARG A 179 -36.01 -11.65 19.00
N PHE A 180 -35.87 -10.35 18.78
CA PHE A 180 -36.80 -9.35 19.32
C PHE A 180 -38.18 -9.37 18.64
N LEU A 181 -38.22 -9.63 17.34
CA LEU A 181 -39.47 -9.71 16.58
C LEU A 181 -40.28 -10.97 16.91
N ASN A 182 -39.62 -12.11 17.12
CA ASN A 182 -40.31 -13.36 17.48
C ASN A 182 -40.96 -13.31 18.88
N LYS A 183 -40.34 -12.61 19.84
CA LYS A 183 -40.87 -12.50 21.22
C LYS A 183 -42.18 -11.71 21.32
N ARG A 184 -42.53 -10.89 20.32
CA ARG A 184 -43.77 -10.11 20.26
C ARG A 184 -44.97 -10.84 19.69
N ARG A 185 -44.79 -12.00 19.06
CA ARG A 185 -45.89 -12.80 18.50
C ARG A 185 -46.42 -13.85 19.48
N SER A 186 -45.84 -13.95 20.67
CA SER A 186 -46.08 -15.03 21.63
C SER A 186 -46.76 -14.58 22.93
N GLY A 187 -47.24 -13.33 23.00
CA GLY A 187 -48.02 -12.79 24.13
C GLY A 187 -49.09 -11.87 23.61
#